data_AF-A0A6A3PR67-F1
#
_entry.id   AF-A0A6A3PR67-F1
#
_cell.length_a   1.000
_cell.length_b   1.000
_cell.length_c   1.000
_cell.angle_alpha   90.00
_cell.angle_beta   90.00
_cell.angle_gamma   90.00
#
_symmetry.space_group_name_H-M   'P 1'
#
loop_
_entity.id
_entity.type
_entity.pdbx_description
1 polymer ?
#
loop_
_entity_poly.entity_id
_entity_poly.type
_entity_poly.pdbx_seq_one_letter_code
_entity_poly.pdbx_strand_id
1 'polypeptide(L)'
;MTTPPPLSSISLAIPEQLQALPHVLDLINTFLMPKTIDAAVYNDLHRVVGAYGEFRLWTVGAMDGAAARGRLDLLRWLRTNRTEGCSTEAFTGAAANDHLNTLMWLCFFYPYLFDLERDLTTAARHGQARIVDFLKGDVLIAGEVEPAMEAAAANGYVDVVEILLTEPFVQNLTRPLLAAVRNGQIAVVQFLCDKSLQRLYWMDSDQAFNVALEEGYTNIAAVMIRKCHLNSVKLALESAASRGYTDIVMMILDRYMLDEYEFAPALEKAALNGDCDMIELVLENC
;
A
#
# COMPACT_ATOMS: atom_id res chain seq x y z
N MET A 1 7.76 47.53 4.99
CA MET A 1 7.01 46.37 4.46
C MET A 1 5.76 46.25 5.30
N THR A 2 4.58 46.25 4.69
CA THR A 2 3.31 46.04 5.40
C THR A 2 3.31 44.62 5.98
N THR A 3 2.89 44.47 7.23
CA THR A 3 2.73 43.16 7.85
C THR A 3 1.44 42.53 7.33
N PRO A 4 1.44 41.22 7.03
CA PRO A 4 0.25 40.54 6.52
C PRO A 4 -0.85 40.55 7.60
N PRO A 5 -2.14 40.61 7.23
CA PRO A 5 -3.21 40.61 8.21
C PRO A 5 -3.21 39.30 9.03
N PRO A 6 -3.33 39.35 10.37
CA PRO A 6 -3.30 38.15 11.21
C PRO A 6 -4.46 37.20 10.84
N LEU A 7 -4.22 35.89 10.89
CA LEU A 7 -5.29 34.91 10.71
C LEU A 7 -6.36 35.11 11.79
N SER A 8 -7.63 34.97 11.43
CA SER A 8 -8.75 35.09 12.37
C SER A 8 -8.62 34.12 13.56
N SER A 9 -8.08 32.92 13.31
CA SER A 9 -7.77 31.92 14.33
C SER A 9 -6.68 32.39 15.31
N ILE A 10 -5.67 33.12 14.82
CA ILE A 10 -4.58 33.67 15.64
C ILE A 10 -5.09 34.84 16.48
N SER A 11 -5.90 35.74 15.89
CA SER A 11 -6.50 36.86 16.63
C SER A 11 -7.48 36.42 17.71
N LEU A 12 -8.07 35.23 17.59
CA LEU A 12 -8.98 34.67 18.59
C LEU A 12 -8.25 33.85 19.68
N ALA A 13 -7.08 33.29 19.36
CA ALA A 13 -6.35 32.40 20.27
C ALA A 13 -5.30 33.10 21.14
N ILE A 14 -4.80 34.26 20.74
CA ILE A 14 -3.75 34.99 21.49
C ILE A 14 -4.37 35.92 22.54
N PRO A 15 -3.93 35.87 23.82
CA PRO A 15 -4.33 36.83 24.85
C PRO A 15 -4.06 38.30 24.48
N GLU A 16 -4.92 39.23 24.86
CA GLU A 16 -4.80 40.68 24.54
C GLU A 16 -3.43 41.27 24.88
N GLN A 17 -2.80 40.80 25.96
CA GLN A 17 -1.46 41.26 26.39
C GLN A 17 -0.36 40.91 25.39
N LEU A 18 -0.48 39.77 24.71
CA LEU A 18 0.45 39.34 23.66
C LEU A 18 0.07 39.95 22.29
N GLN A 19 -1.21 40.26 22.06
CA GLN A 19 -1.63 41.03 20.88
C GLN A 19 -1.08 42.46 20.89
N ALA A 20 -0.87 43.04 22.08
CA ALA A 20 -0.26 44.35 22.25
C ALA A 20 1.26 44.39 21.94
N LEU A 21 1.88 43.24 21.62
CA LEU A 21 3.32 43.12 21.30
C LEU A 21 3.52 42.82 19.80
N PRO A 22 3.78 43.84 18.95
CA PRO A 22 3.84 43.67 17.49
C PRO A 22 4.90 42.66 17.02
N HIS A 23 6.06 42.63 17.69
CA HIS A 23 7.15 41.69 17.37
C HIS A 23 6.81 40.23 17.69
N VAL A 24 5.98 39.98 18.71
CA VAL A 24 5.50 38.64 19.05
C VAL A 24 4.46 38.18 18.04
N LEU A 25 3.53 39.06 17.67
CA LEU A 25 2.57 38.80 16.60
C LEU A 25 3.26 38.54 15.26
N ASP A 26 4.27 39.32 14.89
CA ASP A 26 5.05 39.11 13.67
C ASP A 26 5.78 37.77 13.69
N LEU A 27 6.35 37.36 14.83
CA LEU A 27 7.00 36.06 14.95
C LEU A 27 5.99 34.91 14.79
N ILE A 28 4.83 35.01 15.43
CA ILE A 28 3.76 34.01 15.36
C ILE A 28 3.20 33.93 13.95
N ASN A 29 2.94 35.08 13.31
CA ASN A 29 2.46 35.14 11.94
C ASN A 29 3.51 34.55 10.97
N THR A 30 4.78 34.93 11.10
CA THR A 30 5.86 34.38 10.26
C THR A 30 5.97 32.86 10.39
N PHE A 31 5.68 32.32 11.58
CA PHE A 31 5.74 30.88 11.83
C PHE A 31 4.49 30.11 11.33
N LEU A 32 3.29 30.62 11.60
CA LEU A 32 2.04 29.88 11.36
C LEU A 32 1.39 30.17 10.00
N MET A 33 1.59 31.37 9.46
CA MET A 33 0.93 31.79 8.22
C MET A 33 1.32 30.93 7.01
N PRO A 34 2.59 30.53 6.81
CA PRO A 34 2.96 29.71 5.66
C PRO A 34 2.14 28.43 5.55
N LYS A 35 2.14 27.61 6.61
CA LYS A 35 1.43 26.34 6.64
C LYS A 35 -0.09 26.50 6.57
N THR A 36 -0.62 27.55 7.20
CA THR A 36 -2.07 27.79 7.18
C THR A 36 -2.55 28.23 5.80
N ILE A 37 -1.74 29.04 5.12
CA ILE A 37 -2.03 29.46 3.75
C ILE A 37 -1.89 28.27 2.80
N ASP A 38 -0.85 27.45 2.90
CA ASP A 38 -0.70 26.23 2.10
C ASP A 38 -1.95 25.32 2.24
N ALA A 39 -2.45 25.15 3.47
CA ALA A 39 -3.67 24.40 3.73
C ALA A 39 -4.95 25.07 3.16
N ALA A 40 -5.02 26.40 3.19
CA ALA A 40 -6.17 27.15 2.68
C ALA A 40 -6.20 27.16 1.13
N VAL A 41 -5.03 27.15 0.49
CA VAL A 41 -4.88 27.02 -0.97
C VAL A 41 -5.56 25.75 -1.50
N TYR A 42 -5.65 24.67 -0.70
CA TYR A 42 -6.38 23.45 -1.07
C TYR A 42 -7.89 23.66 -1.26
N ASN A 43 -8.48 24.64 -0.56
CA ASN A 43 -9.93 24.79 -0.45
C ASN A 43 -10.47 26.05 -1.16
N ASP A 44 -9.78 27.20 -1.09
CA ASP A 44 -10.23 28.45 -1.73
C ASP A 44 -9.04 29.35 -2.15
N LEU A 45 -8.56 29.15 -3.38
CA LEU A 45 -7.45 29.89 -3.97
C LEU A 45 -7.70 31.40 -4.00
N HIS A 46 -8.90 31.84 -4.40
CA HIS A 46 -9.15 33.24 -4.73
C HIS A 46 -9.16 34.14 -3.49
N ARG A 47 -9.78 33.67 -2.40
CA ARG A 47 -9.80 34.42 -1.13
C ARG A 47 -8.40 34.55 -0.54
N VAL A 48 -7.64 33.46 -0.57
CA VAL A 48 -6.29 33.42 0.02
C VAL A 48 -5.30 34.24 -0.80
N VAL A 49 -5.35 34.17 -2.14
CA VAL A 49 -4.54 35.02 -3.03
C VAL A 49 -4.86 36.50 -2.81
N GLY A 50 -6.14 36.87 -2.71
CA GLY A 50 -6.53 38.26 -2.48
C GLY A 50 -6.04 38.82 -1.15
N ALA A 51 -6.05 38.02 -0.09
CA ALA A 51 -5.64 38.47 1.25
C ALA A 51 -4.10 38.41 1.45
N TYR A 52 -3.42 37.43 0.84
CA TYR A 52 -2.04 37.08 1.20
C TYR A 52 -1.04 37.03 0.03
N GLY A 53 -1.48 37.25 -1.21
CA GLY A 53 -0.66 37.09 -2.42
C GLY A 53 0.60 37.96 -2.45
N GLU A 54 0.56 39.17 -1.86
CA GLU A 54 1.68 40.11 -1.87
C GLU A 54 2.82 39.75 -0.89
N PHE A 55 2.53 38.94 0.14
CA PHE A 55 3.44 38.74 1.28
C PHE A 55 4.40 37.54 1.14
N ARG A 56 4.32 36.78 0.04
CA ARG A 56 5.20 35.62 -0.29
C ARG A 56 5.45 34.63 0.87
N LEU A 57 4.45 34.39 1.70
CA LEU A 57 4.59 33.54 2.88
C LEU A 57 4.49 32.04 2.59
N TRP A 58 4.50 31.55 1.34
CA TRP A 58 4.05 30.18 1.06
C TRP A 58 5.23 29.23 0.91
N THR A 59 5.00 27.96 1.19
CA THR A 59 6.01 26.92 1.01
C THR A 59 5.70 26.07 -0.22
N VAL A 60 6.54 25.07 -0.50
CA VAL A 60 6.25 24.04 -1.50
C VAL A 60 4.92 23.30 -1.23
N GLY A 61 4.43 23.33 0.02
CA GLY A 61 3.18 22.71 0.44
C GLY A 61 1.95 23.16 -0.36
N ALA A 62 1.91 24.42 -0.81
CA ALA A 62 0.82 24.91 -1.65
C ALA A 62 0.71 24.12 -2.97
N MET A 63 1.83 23.85 -3.63
CA MET A 63 1.83 23.02 -4.85
C MET A 63 1.63 21.54 -4.51
N ASP A 64 2.22 21.04 -3.43
CA ASP A 64 2.13 19.63 -3.06
C ASP A 64 0.69 19.18 -2.83
N GLY A 65 -0.09 19.89 -2.01
CA GLY A 65 -1.48 19.48 -1.83
C GLY A 65 -2.44 20.00 -2.90
N ALA A 66 -2.07 21.01 -3.70
CA ALA A 66 -2.79 21.28 -4.96
C ALA A 66 -2.70 20.06 -5.89
N ALA A 67 -1.52 19.44 -5.96
CA ALA A 67 -1.32 18.20 -6.71
C ALA A 67 -2.10 17.03 -6.12
N ALA A 68 -2.06 16.85 -4.79
CA ALA A 68 -2.83 15.83 -4.09
C ALA A 68 -4.36 15.97 -4.23
N ARG A 69 -4.86 17.14 -4.62
CA ARG A 69 -6.28 17.41 -4.90
C ARG A 69 -6.61 17.49 -6.39
N GLY A 70 -5.64 17.24 -7.27
CA GLY A 70 -5.86 17.23 -8.71
C GLY A 70 -6.14 18.62 -9.30
N ARG A 71 -5.79 19.68 -8.56
CA ARG A 71 -6.06 21.07 -8.92
C ARG A 71 -5.01 21.59 -9.91
N LEU A 72 -5.07 21.07 -11.13
CA LEU A 72 -4.14 21.44 -12.21
C LEU A 72 -4.23 22.93 -12.59
N ASP A 73 -5.43 23.52 -12.48
CA ASP A 73 -5.68 24.96 -12.60
C ASP A 73 -4.79 25.77 -11.64
N LEU A 74 -4.77 25.33 -10.39
CA LEU A 74 -4.02 25.96 -9.31
C LEU A 74 -2.51 25.75 -9.48
N LEU A 75 -2.07 24.54 -9.85
CA LEU A 75 -0.66 24.27 -10.12
C LEU A 75 -0.08 25.16 -11.22
N ARG A 76 -0.84 25.37 -12.31
CA ARG A 76 -0.46 26.28 -13.40
C ARG A 76 -0.34 27.72 -12.91
N TRP A 77 -1.31 28.16 -12.11
CA TRP A 77 -1.28 29.50 -11.52
C TRP A 77 -0.07 29.67 -10.58
N LEU A 78 0.13 28.73 -9.66
CA LEU A 78 1.24 28.75 -8.70
C LEU A 78 2.59 28.78 -9.43
N ARG A 79 2.82 27.90 -10.40
CA ARG A 79 4.08 27.89 -11.18
C ARG A 79 4.33 29.18 -11.96
N THR A 80 3.28 29.85 -12.45
CA THR A 80 3.43 31.10 -13.24
C THR A 80 3.67 32.31 -12.34
N ASN A 81 3.10 32.33 -11.14
CA ASN A 81 3.12 33.48 -10.24
C ASN A 81 4.12 33.34 -9.09
N ARG A 82 4.75 32.16 -8.93
CA ARG A 82 5.58 31.81 -7.79
C ARG A 82 6.84 31.04 -8.20
N THR A 83 7.84 31.02 -7.31
CA THR A 83 9.19 30.47 -7.59
C THR A 83 9.59 29.31 -6.67
N GLU A 84 8.85 29.07 -5.59
CA GLU A 84 9.14 28.07 -4.55
C GLU A 84 9.06 26.62 -5.09
N GLY A 85 8.21 26.38 -6.10
CA GLY A 85 8.04 25.06 -6.72
C GLY A 85 7.25 24.07 -5.87
N CYS A 86 7.46 22.79 -6.13
CA CYS A 86 6.88 21.67 -5.38
C CYS A 86 7.99 20.78 -4.81
N SER A 87 7.62 19.91 -3.88
CA SER A 87 8.46 18.82 -3.42
C SER A 87 8.08 17.52 -4.13
N THR A 88 8.74 16.43 -3.73
CA THR A 88 8.37 15.07 -4.10
C THR A 88 6.96 14.68 -3.67
N GLU A 89 6.42 15.32 -2.63
CA GLU A 89 5.07 15.03 -2.12
C GLU A 89 3.95 15.39 -3.10
N ALA A 90 4.22 16.30 -4.06
CA ALA A 90 3.27 16.57 -5.14
C ALA A 90 2.99 15.34 -5.99
N PHE A 91 4.03 14.54 -6.28
CA PHE A 91 3.95 13.34 -7.12
C PHE A 91 3.25 12.20 -6.38
N THR A 92 3.68 11.93 -5.14
CA THR A 92 3.05 10.91 -4.28
C THR A 92 1.59 11.25 -4.02
N GLY A 93 1.28 12.51 -3.74
CA GLY A 93 -0.09 12.99 -3.54
C GLY A 93 -0.96 12.83 -4.79
N ALA A 94 -0.45 13.18 -5.96
CA ALA A 94 -1.17 13.00 -7.22
C ALA A 94 -1.38 11.51 -7.56
N ALA A 95 -0.35 10.68 -7.34
CA ALA A 95 -0.37 9.25 -7.56
C ALA A 95 -1.34 8.52 -6.61
N ALA A 96 -1.37 8.90 -5.33
CA ALA A 96 -2.26 8.30 -4.32
C ALA A 96 -3.75 8.58 -4.58
N ASN A 97 -4.08 9.69 -5.26
CA ASN A 97 -5.46 10.18 -5.45
C ASN A 97 -5.96 10.09 -6.90
N ASP A 98 -5.36 9.25 -7.75
CA ASP A 98 -5.73 9.05 -9.17
C ASP A 98 -5.72 10.32 -10.03
N HIS A 99 -4.80 11.25 -9.77
CA HIS A 99 -4.75 12.52 -10.50
C HIS A 99 -3.79 12.46 -11.69
N LEU A 100 -4.11 11.61 -12.69
CA LEU A 100 -3.25 11.33 -13.85
C LEU A 100 -2.79 12.59 -14.59
N ASN A 101 -3.70 13.49 -14.95
CA ASN A 101 -3.36 14.72 -15.66
C ASN A 101 -2.41 15.63 -14.86
N THR A 102 -2.57 15.62 -13.54
CA THR A 102 -1.72 16.36 -12.62
C THR A 102 -0.34 15.73 -12.54
N LEU A 103 -0.27 14.41 -12.40
CA LEU A 103 0.99 13.67 -12.37
C LEU A 103 1.76 13.85 -13.67
N MET A 104 1.11 13.72 -14.83
CA MET A 104 1.72 13.99 -16.14
C MET A 104 2.29 15.41 -16.24
N TRP A 105 1.55 16.40 -15.75
CA TRP A 105 2.00 17.79 -15.74
C TRP A 105 3.22 17.98 -14.83
N LEU A 106 3.24 17.34 -13.65
CA LEU A 106 4.38 17.36 -12.75
C LEU A 106 5.61 16.70 -13.38
N CYS A 107 5.47 15.51 -13.99
CA CYS A 107 6.56 14.83 -14.68
C CYS A 107 7.14 15.67 -15.83
N PHE A 108 6.30 16.43 -16.54
CA PHE A 108 6.75 17.29 -17.62
C PHE A 108 7.55 18.50 -17.13
N PHE A 109 7.12 19.16 -16.04
CA PHE A 109 7.74 20.40 -15.57
C PHE A 109 8.81 20.21 -14.49
N TYR A 110 8.78 19.10 -13.76
CA TYR A 110 9.68 18.80 -12.65
C TYR A 110 10.25 17.36 -12.72
N PRO A 111 10.82 16.92 -13.86
CA PRO A 111 11.24 15.53 -14.06
C PRO A 111 12.30 15.06 -13.04
N TYR A 112 13.10 15.98 -12.49
CA TYR A 112 14.15 15.68 -11.51
C TYR A 112 13.60 15.32 -10.11
N LEU A 113 12.32 15.61 -9.83
CA LEU A 113 11.67 15.26 -8.56
C LEU A 113 10.85 13.97 -8.64
N PHE A 114 10.64 13.45 -9.85
CA PHE A 114 9.91 12.22 -10.09
C PHE A 114 10.72 11.01 -9.62
N ASP A 115 10.06 10.09 -8.92
CA ASP A 115 10.65 8.86 -8.39
C ASP A 115 9.74 7.69 -8.75
N LEU A 116 10.13 6.92 -9.77
CA LEU A 116 9.30 5.85 -10.32
C LEU A 116 8.96 4.80 -9.26
N GLU A 117 9.95 4.34 -8.48
CA GLU A 117 9.72 3.32 -7.43
C GLU A 117 8.71 3.84 -6.39
N ARG A 118 8.93 5.05 -5.86
CA ARG A 118 8.06 5.62 -4.82
C ARG A 118 6.66 5.92 -5.34
N ASP A 119 6.55 6.56 -6.49
CA ASP A 119 5.28 7.01 -7.04
C ASP A 119 4.44 5.82 -7.55
N LEU A 120 5.09 4.80 -8.14
CA LEU A 120 4.46 3.52 -8.51
C LEU A 120 4.00 2.75 -7.28
N THR A 121 4.85 2.61 -6.26
CA THR A 121 4.49 1.92 -5.01
C THR A 121 3.34 2.63 -4.30
N THR A 122 3.32 3.96 -4.33
CA THR A 122 2.23 4.77 -3.77
C THR A 122 0.93 4.54 -4.53
N ALA A 123 0.95 4.62 -5.86
CA ALA A 123 -0.22 4.33 -6.69
C ALA A 123 -0.76 2.92 -6.43
N ALA A 124 0.13 1.94 -6.35
CA ALA A 124 -0.23 0.54 -6.11
C ALA A 124 -0.82 0.30 -4.71
N ARG A 125 -0.26 0.94 -3.67
CA ARG A 125 -0.79 0.93 -2.29
C ARG A 125 -2.20 1.50 -2.19
N HIS A 126 -2.57 2.41 -3.09
CA HIS A 126 -3.88 3.08 -3.12
C HIS A 126 -4.82 2.52 -4.19
N GLY A 127 -4.44 1.46 -4.91
CA GLY A 127 -5.32 0.83 -5.91
C GLY A 127 -5.50 1.64 -7.19
N GLN A 128 -4.58 2.56 -7.50
CA GLN A 128 -4.76 3.50 -8.61
C GLN A 128 -4.28 2.89 -9.93
N ALA A 129 -5.07 1.95 -10.46
CA ALA A 129 -4.78 1.19 -11.67
C ALA A 129 -4.38 2.05 -12.87
N ARG A 130 -5.03 3.20 -13.09
CA ARG A 130 -4.70 4.12 -14.20
C ARG A 130 -3.33 4.76 -14.06
N ILE A 131 -2.96 5.16 -12.84
CA ILE A 131 -1.63 5.70 -12.56
C ILE A 131 -0.59 4.59 -12.74
N VAL A 132 -0.87 3.40 -12.20
CA VAL A 132 0.03 2.24 -12.32
C VAL A 132 0.27 1.89 -13.79
N ASP A 133 -0.78 1.83 -14.61
CA ASP A 133 -0.67 1.56 -16.05
C ASP A 133 0.14 2.63 -16.80
N PHE A 134 -0.09 3.92 -16.47
CA PHE A 134 0.69 5.03 -17.02
C PHE A 134 2.17 4.98 -16.62
N LEU A 135 2.46 4.79 -15.34
CA LEU A 135 3.82 4.76 -14.79
C LEU A 135 4.59 3.52 -15.25
N LYS A 136 3.86 2.43 -15.51
CA LYS A 136 4.42 1.21 -16.03
C LYS A 136 5.08 1.41 -17.39
N GLY A 137 4.38 1.91 -18.40
CA GLY A 137 4.98 2.23 -19.72
C GLY A 137 6.02 1.23 -20.26
N ASP A 138 6.93 1.67 -21.14
CA ASP A 138 7.97 0.82 -21.76
C ASP A 138 9.24 0.65 -20.87
N VAL A 139 9.22 1.08 -19.61
CA VAL A 139 10.46 1.35 -18.84
C VAL A 139 10.61 0.53 -17.54
N LEU A 140 9.70 -0.40 -17.22
CA LEU A 140 9.88 -1.17 -15.98
C LEU A 140 11.00 -2.21 -16.08
N ILE A 141 12.06 -1.98 -15.30
CA ILE A 141 13.02 -2.99 -14.89
C ILE A 141 12.38 -3.79 -13.74
N ALA A 142 12.55 -5.12 -13.73
CA ALA A 142 11.89 -6.01 -12.76
C ALA A 142 12.02 -5.58 -11.28
N GLY A 143 13.14 -4.98 -10.88
CA GLY A 143 13.38 -4.54 -9.49
C GLY A 143 12.47 -3.40 -9.01
N GLU A 144 11.99 -2.53 -9.90
CA GLU A 144 11.14 -1.39 -9.52
C GLU A 144 9.67 -1.80 -9.31
N VAL A 145 9.30 -3.02 -9.72
CA VAL A 145 7.93 -3.53 -9.68
C VAL A 145 7.63 -4.28 -8.39
N GLU A 146 8.63 -4.92 -7.79
CA GLU A 146 8.45 -5.76 -6.59
C GLU A 146 7.78 -5.00 -5.44
N PRO A 147 8.24 -3.79 -5.03
CA PRO A 147 7.62 -3.07 -3.92
C PRO A 147 6.17 -2.65 -4.22
N ALA A 148 5.89 -2.25 -5.46
CA ALA A 148 4.55 -1.89 -5.90
C ALA A 148 3.62 -3.10 -5.92
N MET A 149 4.09 -4.25 -6.39
CA MET A 149 3.33 -5.49 -6.42
C MET A 149 3.02 -6.00 -5.01
N GLU A 150 4.00 -5.98 -4.10
CA GLU A 150 3.79 -6.28 -2.68
C GLU A 150 2.76 -5.35 -2.05
N ALA A 151 2.85 -4.04 -2.32
CA ALA A 151 1.91 -3.07 -1.79
C ALA A 151 0.48 -3.27 -2.30
N ALA A 152 0.30 -3.53 -3.60
CA ALA A 152 -1.00 -3.85 -4.18
C ALA A 152 -1.58 -5.14 -3.59
N ALA A 153 -0.74 -6.17 -3.45
CA ALA A 153 -1.13 -7.46 -2.92
C ALA A 153 -1.54 -7.38 -1.44
N ALA A 154 -0.80 -6.64 -0.62
CA ALA A 154 -1.13 -6.40 0.78
C ALA A 154 -2.48 -5.66 0.97
N ASN A 155 -2.84 -4.79 0.03
CA ASN A 155 -4.05 -3.97 0.12
C ASN A 155 -5.24 -4.54 -0.69
N GLY A 156 -5.08 -5.68 -1.35
CA GLY A 156 -6.21 -6.38 -2.00
C GLY A 156 -6.55 -5.94 -3.43
N TYR A 157 -5.68 -5.17 -4.09
CA TYR A 157 -5.96 -4.63 -5.44
C TYR A 157 -5.56 -5.62 -6.54
N VAL A 158 -6.48 -6.54 -6.88
CA VAL A 158 -6.27 -7.57 -7.91
C VAL A 158 -5.98 -6.98 -9.29
N ASP A 159 -6.68 -5.92 -9.66
CA ASP A 159 -6.51 -5.20 -10.93
C ASP A 159 -5.11 -4.59 -11.06
N VAL A 160 -4.59 -3.99 -10.00
CA VAL A 160 -3.23 -3.46 -9.95
C VAL A 160 -2.20 -4.60 -10.01
N VAL A 161 -2.40 -5.69 -9.27
CA VAL A 161 -1.52 -6.86 -9.33
C VAL A 161 -1.52 -7.44 -10.75
N GLU A 162 -2.67 -7.52 -11.42
CA GLU A 162 -2.77 -7.96 -12.81
C GLU A 162 -2.02 -7.04 -13.76
N ILE A 163 -2.19 -5.72 -13.63
CA ILE A 163 -1.43 -4.75 -14.42
C ILE A 163 0.06 -4.94 -14.19
N LEU A 164 0.54 -5.10 -12.96
CA LEU A 164 1.98 -5.23 -12.68
C LEU A 164 2.58 -6.57 -13.14
N LEU A 165 1.76 -7.61 -13.35
CA LEU A 165 2.18 -8.90 -13.92
C LEU A 165 2.36 -8.82 -15.45
N THR A 166 3.44 -8.19 -15.94
CA THR A 166 3.86 -8.28 -17.35
C THR A 166 5.01 -9.24 -17.60
N GLU A 167 4.85 -10.02 -18.67
CA GLU A 167 5.88 -10.86 -19.30
C GLU A 167 7.07 -10.02 -19.83
N PRO A 168 8.29 -10.59 -19.97
CA PRO A 168 8.68 -11.98 -19.75
C PRO A 168 9.61 -12.19 -18.54
N PHE A 169 9.85 -11.17 -17.72
CA PHE A 169 10.83 -11.24 -16.63
C PHE A 169 10.18 -11.80 -15.37
N VAL A 170 10.15 -13.13 -15.30
CA VAL A 170 9.95 -14.00 -14.12
C VAL A 170 9.87 -13.23 -12.80
N GLN A 171 8.66 -12.90 -12.37
CA GLN A 171 8.42 -12.26 -11.09
C GLN A 171 8.34 -13.35 -10.01
N ASN A 172 9.15 -13.21 -8.97
CA ASN A 172 9.03 -14.04 -7.78
C ASN A 172 7.70 -13.68 -7.06
N LEU A 173 6.68 -14.54 -7.23
CA LEU A 173 5.36 -14.32 -6.64
C LEU A 173 5.31 -14.62 -5.13
N THR A 174 6.41 -15.10 -4.53
CA THR A 174 6.45 -15.45 -3.10
C THR A 174 6.21 -14.22 -2.22
N ARG A 175 6.87 -13.08 -2.49
CA ARG A 175 6.69 -11.87 -1.66
C ARG A 175 5.29 -11.26 -1.79
N PRO A 176 4.72 -11.07 -3.00
CA PRO A 176 3.34 -10.63 -3.16
C PRO A 176 2.33 -11.59 -2.52
N LEU A 177 2.51 -12.91 -2.66
CA LEU A 177 1.63 -13.89 -2.02
C LEU A 177 1.69 -13.77 -0.50
N LEU A 178 2.90 -13.74 0.07
CA LEU A 178 3.09 -13.62 1.51
C LEU A 178 2.45 -12.33 2.05
N ALA A 179 2.59 -11.21 1.33
CA ALA A 179 1.96 -9.95 1.69
C ALA A 179 0.42 -10.03 1.65
N ALA A 180 -0.15 -10.67 0.63
CA ALA A 180 -1.59 -10.90 0.51
C ALA A 180 -2.12 -11.79 1.65
N VAL A 181 -1.42 -12.89 1.98
CA VAL A 181 -1.82 -13.79 3.06
C VAL A 181 -1.77 -13.09 4.42
N ARG A 182 -0.69 -12.37 4.75
CA ARG A 182 -0.56 -11.64 6.02
C ARG A 182 -1.69 -10.65 6.27
N ASN A 183 -2.27 -10.10 5.21
CA ASN A 183 -3.36 -9.12 5.29
C ASN A 183 -4.74 -9.72 4.99
N GLY A 184 -4.86 -11.05 4.91
CA GLY A 184 -6.15 -11.70 4.71
C GLY A 184 -6.76 -11.50 3.30
N GLN A 185 -5.96 -11.15 2.30
CA GLN A 185 -6.43 -10.75 0.96
C GLN A 185 -6.73 -11.96 0.06
N ILE A 186 -7.82 -12.68 0.35
CA ILE A 186 -8.18 -13.93 -0.33
C ILE A 186 -8.33 -13.80 -1.85
N ALA A 187 -8.87 -12.68 -2.36
CA ALA A 187 -9.05 -12.46 -3.79
C ALA A 187 -7.71 -12.38 -4.52
N VAL A 188 -6.72 -11.71 -3.92
CA VAL A 188 -5.35 -11.65 -4.45
C VAL A 188 -4.67 -13.01 -4.35
N VAL A 189 -4.79 -13.71 -3.22
CA VAL A 189 -4.21 -15.06 -3.06
C VAL A 189 -4.75 -16.02 -4.12
N GLN A 190 -6.07 -16.01 -4.34
CA GLN A 190 -6.71 -16.82 -5.36
C GLN A 190 -6.17 -16.49 -6.75
N PHE A 191 -6.10 -15.20 -7.09
CA PHE A 191 -5.57 -14.75 -8.36
C PHE A 191 -4.10 -15.16 -8.57
N LEU A 192 -3.25 -15.01 -7.56
CA LEU A 192 -1.84 -15.38 -7.62
C LEU A 192 -1.64 -16.91 -7.76
N CYS A 193 -2.35 -17.73 -6.99
CA CYS A 193 -2.30 -19.20 -7.16
C CYS A 193 -2.87 -19.62 -8.54
N ASP A 194 -3.87 -18.91 -9.08
CA ASP A 194 -4.40 -19.22 -10.43
C ASP A 194 -3.39 -18.90 -11.54
N LYS A 195 -2.64 -17.80 -11.41
CA LYS A 195 -1.60 -17.43 -12.37
C LYS A 195 -0.36 -18.34 -12.28
N SER A 196 0.01 -18.81 -11.08
CA SER A 196 1.14 -19.73 -10.92
C SER A 196 0.90 -21.08 -11.60
N LEU A 197 -0.32 -21.64 -11.46
CA LEU A 197 -0.73 -22.88 -12.13
C LEU A 197 -0.64 -22.82 -13.66
N GLN A 198 -0.98 -21.67 -14.24
CA GLN A 198 -1.02 -21.50 -15.69
C GLN A 198 0.36 -21.44 -16.34
N ARG A 199 1.41 -21.09 -15.57
CA ARG A 199 2.68 -20.64 -16.14
C ARG A 199 3.92 -21.43 -15.69
N LEU A 200 3.73 -22.58 -15.01
CA LEU A 200 4.81 -23.48 -14.55
C LEU A 200 5.88 -22.76 -13.69
N TYR A 201 5.51 -21.69 -12.99
CA TYR A 201 6.45 -21.02 -12.09
C TYR A 201 6.63 -21.83 -10.81
N TRP A 202 7.88 -22.01 -10.38
CA TRP A 202 8.15 -22.51 -9.04
C TRP A 202 7.81 -21.39 -8.05
N MET A 203 6.68 -21.56 -7.37
CA MET A 203 6.22 -20.67 -6.31
C MET A 203 6.36 -21.41 -4.99
N ASP A 204 7.23 -20.93 -4.12
CA ASP A 204 7.31 -21.46 -2.76
C ASP A 204 6.12 -20.93 -1.95
N SER A 205 5.06 -21.74 -1.89
CA SER A 205 3.85 -21.41 -1.15
C SER A 205 3.87 -21.87 0.30
N ASP A 206 4.87 -22.64 0.73
CA ASP A 206 4.88 -23.28 2.06
C ASP A 206 4.95 -22.24 3.17
N GLN A 207 5.80 -21.21 3.00
CA GLN A 207 5.88 -20.12 3.95
C GLN A 207 4.55 -19.37 4.04
N ALA A 208 3.94 -19.04 2.90
CA ALA A 208 2.66 -18.33 2.87
C ALA A 208 1.53 -19.19 3.46
N PHE A 209 1.55 -20.50 3.23
CA PHE A 209 0.59 -21.43 3.82
C PHE A 209 0.69 -21.46 5.35
N ASN A 210 1.91 -21.58 5.89
CA ASN A 210 2.13 -21.57 7.33
C ASN A 210 1.67 -20.26 7.97
N VAL A 211 1.94 -19.11 7.32
CA VAL A 211 1.43 -17.82 7.79
C VAL A 211 -0.10 -17.77 7.78
N ALA A 212 -0.76 -18.36 6.77
CA ALA A 212 -2.22 -18.46 6.77
C ALA A 212 -2.74 -19.24 7.99
N LEU A 213 -2.06 -20.31 8.40
CA LEU A 213 -2.42 -21.07 9.60
C LEU A 213 -2.12 -20.31 10.90
N GLU A 214 -0.99 -19.60 10.97
CA GLU A 214 -0.60 -18.75 12.11
C GLU A 214 -1.61 -17.63 12.37
N GLU A 215 -2.08 -16.97 11.31
CA GLU A 215 -3.08 -15.90 11.38
C GLU A 215 -4.53 -16.43 11.48
N GLY A 216 -4.73 -17.75 11.39
CA GLY A 216 -6.06 -18.38 11.46
C GLY A 216 -6.92 -18.21 10.22
N TYR A 217 -6.33 -17.85 9.08
CA TYR A 217 -7.01 -17.72 7.79
C TYR A 217 -7.25 -19.08 7.12
N THR A 218 -8.13 -19.90 7.70
CA THR A 218 -8.48 -21.24 7.19
C THR A 218 -9.06 -21.19 5.76
N ASN A 219 -9.81 -20.15 5.43
CA ASN A 219 -10.31 -19.91 4.07
C ASN A 219 -9.17 -19.72 3.04
N ILE A 220 -8.11 -19.00 3.42
CA ILE A 220 -6.92 -18.78 2.57
C ILE A 220 -6.12 -20.09 2.48
N ALA A 221 -5.89 -20.76 3.60
CA ALA A 221 -5.23 -22.07 3.63
C ALA A 221 -5.94 -23.10 2.74
N ALA A 222 -7.28 -23.14 2.77
CA ALA A 222 -8.10 -23.99 1.90
C ALA A 222 -7.92 -23.66 0.41
N VAL A 223 -7.87 -22.38 0.04
CA VAL A 223 -7.59 -21.95 -1.34
C VAL A 223 -6.19 -22.41 -1.78
N MET A 224 -5.20 -22.25 -0.90
CA MET A 224 -3.82 -22.66 -1.17
C MET A 224 -3.69 -24.18 -1.32
N ILE A 225 -4.34 -24.98 -0.46
CA ILE A 225 -4.36 -26.44 -0.63
C ILE A 225 -4.97 -26.81 -1.98
N ARG A 226 -6.07 -26.17 -2.40
CA ARG A 226 -6.75 -26.52 -3.66
C ARG A 226 -5.94 -26.13 -4.90
N LYS A 227 -5.25 -24.99 -4.88
CA LYS A 227 -4.65 -24.40 -6.08
C LYS A 227 -3.13 -24.45 -6.13
N CYS A 228 -2.45 -24.60 -4.99
CA CYS A 228 -1.00 -24.57 -4.91
C CYS A 228 -0.48 -25.97 -4.50
N HIS A 229 0.76 -26.29 -4.89
CA HIS A 229 1.42 -27.55 -4.50
C HIS A 229 2.21 -27.29 -3.21
N LEU A 230 1.99 -28.11 -2.18
CA LEU A 230 2.75 -28.01 -0.93
C LEU A 230 4.05 -28.80 -1.08
N ASN A 231 5.20 -28.15 -0.89
CA ASN A 231 6.48 -28.85 -0.99
C ASN A 231 6.75 -29.71 0.26
N SER A 232 6.26 -29.26 1.42
CA SER A 232 6.38 -29.97 2.69
C SER A 232 5.00 -30.26 3.31
N VAL A 233 4.33 -31.30 2.78
CA VAL A 233 3.01 -31.73 3.28
C VAL A 233 3.05 -32.12 4.76
N LYS A 234 4.14 -32.76 5.20
CA LYS A 234 4.43 -33.07 6.60
C LYS A 234 4.33 -31.85 7.52
N LEU A 235 5.03 -30.75 7.19
CA LEU A 235 5.03 -29.53 8.01
C LEU A 235 3.67 -28.83 7.99
N ALA A 236 2.99 -28.85 6.84
CA ALA A 236 1.65 -28.31 6.70
C ALA A 236 0.64 -29.05 7.59
N LEU A 237 0.68 -30.38 7.58
CA LEU A 237 -0.18 -31.24 8.38
C LEU A 237 0.11 -31.07 9.88
N GLU A 238 1.39 -31.07 10.29
CA GLU A 238 1.79 -30.81 11.68
C GLU A 238 1.28 -29.45 12.17
N SER A 239 1.43 -28.40 11.34
CA SER A 239 1.02 -27.04 11.69
C SER A 239 -0.49 -26.89 11.81
N ALA A 240 -1.26 -27.57 10.96
CA ALA A 240 -2.73 -27.56 11.01
C ALA A 240 -3.26 -28.37 12.20
N ALA A 241 -2.72 -29.57 12.43
CA ALA A 241 -3.12 -30.45 13.53
C ALA A 241 -2.81 -29.83 14.91
N SER A 242 -1.62 -29.23 15.07
CA SER A 242 -1.23 -28.55 16.32
C SER A 242 -2.13 -27.36 16.68
N ARG A 243 -2.93 -26.85 15.74
CA ARG A 243 -3.87 -25.74 15.94
C ARG A 243 -5.34 -26.18 15.96
N GLY A 244 -5.62 -27.48 15.83
CA GLY A 244 -6.98 -28.00 15.81
C GLY A 244 -7.77 -27.67 14.54
N TYR A 245 -7.11 -27.36 13.41
CA TYR A 245 -7.78 -27.04 12.16
C TYR A 245 -8.21 -28.30 11.41
N THR A 246 -9.21 -29.00 11.92
CA THR A 246 -9.74 -30.28 11.40
C THR A 246 -10.10 -30.21 9.91
N ASP A 247 -10.78 -29.14 9.48
CA ASP A 247 -11.14 -28.95 8.06
C ASP A 247 -9.91 -28.89 7.14
N ILE A 248 -8.84 -28.23 7.60
CA ILE A 248 -7.59 -28.10 6.82
C ILE A 248 -6.84 -29.42 6.80
N VAL A 249 -6.78 -30.13 7.93
CA VAL A 249 -6.18 -31.46 8.02
C VAL A 249 -6.88 -32.42 7.07
N MET A 250 -8.22 -32.47 7.11
CA MET A 250 -9.02 -33.30 6.21
C MET A 250 -8.78 -32.95 4.73
N MET A 251 -8.70 -31.66 4.39
CA MET A 251 -8.36 -31.24 3.03
C MET A 251 -6.95 -31.65 2.57
N ILE A 252 -5.98 -31.75 3.48
CA ILE A 252 -4.64 -32.25 3.16
C ILE A 252 -4.68 -33.77 2.93
N LEU A 253 -5.33 -34.52 3.83
CA LEU A 253 -5.47 -35.97 3.75
C LEU A 253 -6.22 -36.41 2.48
N ASP A 254 -7.28 -35.68 2.09
CA ASP A 254 -8.03 -35.94 0.86
C ASP A 254 -7.19 -35.73 -0.41
N ARG A 255 -6.18 -34.85 -0.36
CA ARG A 255 -5.41 -34.45 -1.54
C ARG A 255 -4.12 -35.24 -1.72
N TYR A 256 -3.49 -35.64 -0.63
CA TYR A 256 -2.17 -36.27 -0.63
C TYR A 256 -2.25 -37.67 -0.02
N MET A 257 -1.72 -38.66 -0.73
CA MET A 257 -1.55 -40.01 -0.18
C MET A 257 -0.33 -39.98 0.76
N LEU A 258 -0.58 -40.01 2.06
CA LEU A 258 0.48 -39.87 3.07
C LEU A 258 0.97 -41.23 3.57
N ASP A 259 2.27 -41.31 3.86
CA ASP A 259 2.83 -42.42 4.62
C ASP A 259 2.94 -42.11 6.13
N GLU A 260 3.28 -43.14 6.92
CA GLU A 260 3.44 -43.01 8.38
C GLU A 260 4.45 -41.93 8.78
N TYR A 261 5.50 -41.72 7.99
CA TYR A 261 6.51 -40.70 8.27
C TYR A 261 5.97 -39.27 8.07
N GLU A 262 5.03 -39.10 7.15
CA GLU A 262 4.39 -37.81 6.85
C GLU A 262 3.31 -37.45 7.87
N PHE A 263 2.49 -38.41 8.32
CA PHE A 263 1.41 -38.11 9.28
C PHE A 263 1.78 -38.25 10.76
N ALA A 264 2.84 -38.98 11.12
CA ALA A 264 3.25 -39.18 12.51
C ALA A 264 3.43 -37.88 13.34
N PRO A 265 4.06 -36.80 12.83
CA PRO A 265 4.21 -35.56 13.60
C PRO A 265 2.86 -34.91 13.94
N ALA A 266 1.87 -35.04 13.06
CA ALA A 266 0.53 -34.50 13.32
C ALA A 266 -0.14 -35.24 14.48
N LEU A 267 -0.01 -36.57 14.54
CA LEU A 267 -0.47 -37.39 15.67
C LEU A 267 0.24 -37.04 16.97
N GLU A 268 1.57 -36.87 16.93
CA GLU A 268 2.36 -36.47 18.11
C GLU A 268 1.88 -35.12 18.67
N LYS A 269 1.65 -34.13 17.80
CA LYS A 269 1.12 -32.82 18.22
C LYS A 269 -0.30 -32.88 18.75
N ALA A 270 -1.19 -33.63 18.09
CA ALA A 270 -2.56 -33.81 18.56
C ALA A 270 -2.58 -34.49 19.94
N ALA A 271 -1.76 -35.51 20.16
CA ALA A 271 -1.61 -36.18 21.46
C ALA A 271 -1.06 -35.25 22.55
N LEU A 272 -0.05 -34.43 22.23
CA LEU A 272 0.48 -33.43 23.18
C LEU A 272 -0.57 -32.39 23.58
N ASN A 273 -1.47 -32.04 22.66
CA ASN A 273 -2.56 -31.10 22.91
C ASN A 273 -3.80 -31.76 23.56
N GLY A 274 -3.84 -33.09 23.66
CA GLY A 274 -5.01 -33.84 24.14
C GLY A 274 -6.20 -33.83 23.16
N ASP A 275 -5.96 -33.55 21.89
CA ASP A 275 -6.97 -33.43 20.84
C ASP A 275 -7.32 -34.82 20.29
N CYS A 276 -8.22 -35.52 20.99
CA CYS A 276 -8.63 -36.88 20.64
C CYS A 276 -9.36 -36.93 19.28
N ASP A 277 -10.16 -35.90 18.98
CA ASP A 277 -10.92 -35.81 17.72
C ASP A 277 -9.95 -35.68 16.53
N MET A 278 -8.85 -34.92 16.67
CA MET A 278 -7.81 -34.83 15.65
C MET A 278 -7.04 -36.15 15.46
N ILE A 279 -6.77 -36.89 16.54
CA ILE A 279 -6.12 -38.21 16.46
C ILE A 279 -6.99 -39.18 15.68
N GLU A 280 -8.29 -39.25 16.03
CA GLU A 280 -9.27 -40.08 15.34
C GLU A 280 -9.35 -39.70 13.86
N LEU A 281 -9.47 -38.41 13.56
CA LEU A 281 -9.53 -37.91 12.19
C LEU A 281 -8.32 -38.30 11.34
N VAL A 282 -7.09 -38.17 11.87
CA VAL A 282 -5.88 -38.52 11.12
C VAL A 282 -5.77 -40.04 10.93
N LEU A 283 -6.10 -40.84 11.95
CA LEU A 283 -6.01 -42.30 11.86
C LEU A 283 -7.08 -42.92 10.94
N GLU A 284 -8.25 -42.32 10.83
CA GLU A 284 -9.32 -42.82 9.96
C GLU A 284 -9.11 -42.51 8.46
N ASN A 285 -8.22 -41.56 8.14
CA ASN A 285 -8.04 -41.04 6.79
C ASN A 285 -6.62 -41.25 6.21
N CYS A 286 -5.81 -42.11 6.82
CA CYS A 286 -4.46 -42.50 6.37
C CYS A 286 -4.36 -44.01 6.07
#